data_AF-A0A7W1KNW3-F1
#
_entry.id   AF-A0A7W1KNW3-F1
#
_cell.length_a   1.000
_cell.length_b   1.000
_cell.length_c   1.000
_cell.angle_alpha   90.00
_cell.angle_beta   90.00
_cell.angle_gamma   90.00
#
_symmetry.space_group_name_H-M   'P 1'
#
loop_
_entity.id
_entity.type
_entity.pdbx_description
1 polymer ?
#
loop_
_entity_poly.entity_id
_entity_poly.type
_entity_poly.pdbx_seq_one_letter_code
_entity_poly.pdbx_strand_id
1 'polypeptide(L)' 'MIYALISDIHANLPALEAVLDDVGLRDVGATYHLGDLVGYAPWPDETVALLRQRAISGVAGNYDSTVG' A
#
# COMPACT_ATOMS: atom_id res chain seq x y z
N MET A 1 -0.51 -21.39 -3.25
CA MET A 1 -1.20 -20.12 -2.97
C MET A 1 -0.14 -19.04 -2.85
N ILE A 2 -0.24 -17.99 -3.67
CA ILE A 2 0.72 -16.87 -3.67
C ILE A 2 0.09 -15.67 -2.94
N TYR A 3 0.93 -14.85 -2.31
CA TYR A 3 0.53 -13.62 -1.63
C TYR A 3 1.31 -12.44 -2.21
N ALA A 4 0.69 -11.28 -2.31
CA ALA A 4 1.36 -10.03 -2.68
C ALA A 4 1.73 -9.24 -1.41
N LEU A 5 2.98 -8.81 -1.32
CA LEU A 5 3.48 -7.96 -0.24
C LEU A 5 4.00 -6.66 -0.86
N ILE A 6 3.50 -5.52 -0.39
CA ILE A 6 3.85 -4.18 -0.90
C ILE A 6 4.45 -3.38 0.27
N SER A 7 5.54 -2.66 0.05
CA SER A 7 6.25 -1.88 1.08
C SER A 7 6.62 -0.50 0.57
N ASP A 8 6.96 0.42 1.47
CA ASP A 8 7.57 1.72 1.16
C ASP A 8 6.75 2.52 0.13
N ILE A 9 5.43 2.58 0.36
CA ILE A 9 4.49 3.18 -0.59
C ILE A 9 4.73 4.69 -0.69
N HIS A 10 5.05 5.34 0.45
CA HIS A 10 5.42 6.75 0.55
C HIS A 10 4.51 7.67 -0.24
N ALA A 11 3.20 7.52 -0.02
CA ALA A 11 2.13 8.29 -0.66
C ALA A 11 2.18 8.30 -2.20
N ASN A 12 2.91 7.37 -2.83
CA ASN A 12 3.08 7.33 -4.28
C ASN A 12 1.88 6.61 -4.92
N LEU A 13 0.75 7.32 -4.94
CA LEU A 13 -0.52 6.79 -5.44
C LEU A 13 -0.41 6.19 -6.85
N PRO A 14 0.21 6.84 -7.85
CA PRO A 14 0.32 6.24 -9.19
C PRO A 14 1.11 4.93 -9.22
N ALA A 15 2.16 4.81 -8.39
CA ALA A 15 2.92 3.57 -8.29
C ALA A 15 2.10 2.47 -7.59
N LEU A 16 1.36 2.81 -6.53
CA LEU A 16 0.47 1.87 -5.85
C LEU A 16 -0.62 1.36 -6.78
N GLU A 17 -1.29 2.23 -7.54
CA GLU A 17 -2.31 1.84 -8.52
C GLU A 17 -1.75 0.87 -9.56
N ALA A 18 -0.59 1.20 -10.15
CA ALA A 18 0.06 0.35 -11.15
C ALA A 18 0.41 -1.04 -10.60
N VAL A 19 0.91 -1.12 -9.35
CA VAL A 19 1.21 -2.39 -8.69
C VAL A 19 -0.06 -3.19 -8.39
N LEU A 20 -1.12 -2.53 -7.92
CA LEU A 20 -2.39 -3.21 -7.62
C LEU A 20 -3.09 -3.71 -8.88
N ASP A 21 -2.97 -3.01 -10.00
CA ASP A 21 -3.44 -3.47 -11.30
C ASP A 21 -2.69 -4.72 -11.75
N ASP A 22 -1.36 -4.75 -11.64
CA ASP A 22 -0.56 -5.96 -11.94
C ASP A 22 -0.89 -7.13 -11.00
N VAL A 23 -1.09 -6.85 -9.71
CA VAL A 23 -1.51 -7.86 -8.73
C VAL A 23 -2.90 -8.43 -9.08
N GLY A 24 -3.83 -7.59 -9.54
CA GLY A 24 -5.17 -8.00 -9.96
C GLY A 24 -5.20 -8.93 -11.18
N LEU A 25 -4.12 -8.98 -11.97
CA LEU A 25 -3.96 -9.91 -13.09
C LEU A 25 -3.43 -11.28 -12.66
N ARG A 26 -3.09 -11.46 -11.37
CA ARG A 26 -2.50 -12.68 -10.81
C ARG A 26 -3.50 -13.38 -9.89
N ASP A 27 -3.39 -14.70 -9.77
CA ASP A 27 -4.20 -15.51 -8.83
C ASP A 27 -3.61 -15.43 -7.41
N VAL A 28 -3.66 -14.24 -6.81
CA VAL A 28 -3.22 -13.98 -5.43
C VAL A 28 -4.30 -14.29 -4.41
N GLY A 29 -3.93 -15.05 -3.37
CA GLY A 29 -4.84 -15.38 -2.29
C GLY A 29 -5.10 -14.21 -1.33
N ALA A 30 -4.12 -13.32 -1.17
CA ALA A 30 -4.26 -12.07 -0.41
C ALA A 30 -3.13 -11.08 -0.73
N THR A 31 -3.37 -9.81 -0.42
CA THR A 31 -2.42 -8.70 -0.54
C THR A 31 -2.27 -8.01 0.81
N TYR A 32 -1.03 -7.72 1.20
CA TYR A 32 -0.70 -7.02 2.44
C TYR A 32 0.31 -5.89 2.21
N HIS A 33 0.28 -4.87 3.08
CA HIS A 33 1.31 -3.82 3.11
C HIS A 33 2.28 -4.00 4.29
N LEU A 34 3.52 -3.54 4.12
CA LEU A 34 4.56 -3.56 5.15
C LEU A 34 4.82 -2.19 5.79
N GLY A 35 4.03 -1.18 5.41
CA GLY A 35 4.05 0.14 6.03
C GLY A 35 4.77 1.18 5.18
N ASP A 36 5.14 2.27 5.83
CA ASP A 36 5.66 3.49 5.20
C ASP A 36 4.68 3.96 4.13
N LEU A 37 3.41 4.08 4.54
CA LEU A 37 2.27 4.35 3.67
C LEU A 37 2.29 5.78 3.14
N VAL A 38 2.71 6.70 3.99
CA VAL A 38 2.69 8.15 3.74
C VAL A 38 4.10 8.73 3.74
N GLY A 39 4.18 10.04 3.51
CA GLY A 39 5.45 10.76 3.42
C GLY A 39 6.01 10.78 2.00
N TYR A 40 6.92 11.73 1.75
CA TYR A 40 7.57 12.00 0.46
C TYR A 40 6.65 12.45 -0.69
N ALA A 41 5.70 11.63 -1.14
CA ALA A 41 4.87 11.96 -2.30
C ALA A 41 3.55 12.66 -1.87
N PRO A 42 2.84 13.33 -2.80
CA PRO A 42 1.79 14.29 -2.46
C PRO A 42 0.40 13.69 -2.23
N TRP A 43 0.23 12.35 -2.18
CA TRP A 43 -1.10 11.70 -2.06
C TRP A 43 -1.28 10.83 -0.81
N PRO A 44 -1.02 11.34 0.41
CA PRO A 44 -1.10 10.53 1.62
C PRO A 44 -2.53 10.05 1.91
N ASP A 45 -3.52 10.94 1.78
CA ASP A 45 -4.93 10.63 2.09
C ASP A 45 -5.51 9.64 1.09
N GLU A 46 -5.24 9.84 -0.20
CA GLU A 46 -5.69 8.95 -1.27
C GLU A 46 -5.03 7.58 -1.17
N THR A 47 -3.75 7.52 -0.81
CA THR A 47 -3.04 6.26 -0.57
C THR A 47 -3.71 5.47 0.55
N VAL A 48 -3.97 6.09 1.69
CA VAL A 48 -4.65 5.44 2.84
C VAL A 48 -6.09 5.05 2.47
N ALA A 49 -6.82 5.91 1.76
CA ALA A 49 -8.17 5.64 1.31
C ALA A 49 -8.23 4.43 0.37
N LEU A 50 -7.31 4.34 -0.59
CA LEU A 50 -7.23 3.22 -1.53
C LEU A 50 -6.94 1.90 -0.82
N LEU A 51 -5.97 1.88 0.10
CA LEU A 51 -5.66 0.68 0.89
C LEU A 51 -6.87 0.21 1.71
N ARG A 52 -7.60 1.14 2.33
CA ARG A 52 -8.85 0.85 3.06
C ARG A 52 -9.94 0.33 2.14
N GLN A 53 -10.16 0.97 0.99
CA GLN A 53 -11.17 0.58 0.01
C GLN A 53 -10.93 -0.84 -0.52
N ARG A 54 -9.65 -1.20 -0.72
CA ARG A 54 -9.24 -2.53 -1.19
C ARG A 54 -9.11 -3.57 -0.08
N ALA A 55 -9.40 -3.19 1.18
CA ALA A 55 -9.25 -4.02 2.37
C ALA A 55 -7.83 -4.63 2.54
N ILE A 56 -6.80 -3.90 2.11
CA ILE A 56 -5.40 -4.32 2.22
C ILE A 56 -4.91 -4.02 3.62
N SER A 57 -4.71 -5.07 4.41
CA SER A 57 -4.21 -4.96 5.78
C SER A 57 -2.68 -5.04 5.82
N GLY A 58 -2.07 -4.59 6.91
CA GLY A 58 -0.62 -4.61 7.03
C GLY A 58 -0.11 -4.18 8.39
N VAL A 59 1.19 -3.89 8.45
CA VAL A 59 1.87 -3.35 9.63
C VAL A 59 2.22 -1.88 9.42
N ALA A 60 2.38 -1.14 10.51
CA ALA A 60 2.90 0.22 10.47
C ALA A 60 4.41 0.20 10.23
N GLY A 61 4.88 1.05 9.32
CA GLY A 61 6.30 1.29 9.10
C GLY A 61 6.87 2.26 10.13
N ASN A 62 8.19 2.48 10.08
CA ASN A 62 8.84 3.44 10.97
C ASN A 62 8.38 4.86 10.66
N TYR A 63 8.15 5.19 9.39
CA TYR A 63 7.68 6.51 9.00
C TYR A 63 6.27 6.72 9.56
N ASP A 64 5.35 5.77 9.32
CA ASP A 64 3.97 5.81 9.84
C ASP A 64 3.91 5.99 11.37
N SER A 65 4.86 5.39 12.09
CA SER A 65 4.94 5.48 13.56
C SER A 65 5.53 6.80 14.07
N THR A 66 6.18 7.57 13.20
CA THR A 66 6.87 8.82 13.54
C THR A 66 6.10 10.05 13.08
N VAL A 67 5.36 9.96 11.97
CA VAL A 67 4.40 11.00 11.58
C VAL A 67 3.10 10.83 12.37
N GLY A 68 2.94 11.67 13.39
CA GLY A 68 1.70 11.84 14.16
C GLY A 68 1.00 13.14 13.79
#